data_AF-A0A8T5TK95-F1
#
_entry.id   AF-A0A8T5TK95-F1
#
_cell.length_a   1.000
_cell.length_b   1.000
_cell.length_c   1.000
_cell.angle_alpha   90.00
_cell.angle_beta   90.00
_cell.angle_gamma   90.00
#
_symmetry.space_group_name_H-M   'P 1'
#
loop_
_entity.id
_entity.type
_entity.pdbx_description
1 polymer ?
#
loop_
_entity_poly.entity_id
_entity_poly.type
_entity_poly.pdbx_seq_one_letter_code
_entity_poly.pdbx_strand_id
1 'polypeptide(L)'
;MVFKNILRIKAALPEVKHVAMFYNNGTIFQTTFEQEINIPKLGENLAEVLNHTKKLYEICNYNFENYKKVVFETEDMSIIILKLGEDSNIALFFRKEEEQELKLTTIKRYITRIEELIDMDERELIIQEIIAREEEIKHLNEEHYEKKDLIEKLGNEIKYIEEGIKEGDKKEITKQLNDLDLESANLLRQVEKKTLEIEQLKEKIEKTHKQDK
;
A
#
# COMPACT_ATOMS: atom_id res chain seq x y z
N MET A 1 7.92 4.42 -1.54
CA MET A 1 8.14 3.44 -2.62
C MET A 1 7.83 4.12 -3.93
N VAL A 2 8.74 4.04 -4.90
CA VAL A 2 8.64 4.71 -6.20
C VAL A 2 7.54 4.03 -7.01
N PHE A 3 6.45 4.75 -7.28
CA PHE A 3 5.41 4.34 -8.21
C PHE A 3 6.11 3.88 -9.51
N LYS A 4 6.05 2.58 -9.84
CA LYS A 4 6.44 2.06 -11.19
C LYS A 4 5.49 2.56 -12.30
N ASN A 5 4.62 3.50 -11.95
CA ASN A 5 3.36 3.81 -12.59
C ASN A 5 3.45 4.92 -13.63
N ILE A 6 4.41 5.86 -13.55
CA ILE A 6 4.51 6.90 -14.59
C ILE A 6 4.74 6.31 -15.98
N LEU A 7 5.58 5.27 -16.10
CA LEU A 7 5.82 4.59 -17.38
C LEU A 7 4.58 3.87 -17.89
N ARG A 8 3.79 3.23 -17.01
CA ARG A 8 2.52 2.58 -17.35
C ARG A 8 1.48 3.61 -17.80
N ILE A 9 1.36 4.73 -17.08
CA ILE A 9 0.48 5.84 -17.43
C ILE A 9 0.85 6.41 -18.80
N LYS A 10 2.15 6.64 -19.04
CA LYS A 10 2.65 7.11 -20.34
C LYS A 10 2.39 6.13 -21.49
N ALA A 11 2.55 4.82 -21.24
CA ALA A 11 2.25 3.80 -22.25
C ALA A 11 0.74 3.68 -22.52
N ALA A 12 -0.09 3.83 -21.49
CA ALA A 12 -1.54 3.78 -21.60
C ALA A 12 -2.15 5.04 -22.23
N LEU A 13 -1.48 6.19 -22.07
CA LEU A 13 -1.91 7.53 -22.46
C LEU A 13 -0.81 8.26 -23.25
N PRO A 14 -0.58 7.90 -24.53
CA PRO A 14 0.47 8.50 -25.35
C PRO A 14 0.28 10.00 -25.60
N GLU A 15 -0.94 10.53 -25.44
CA GLU A 15 -1.25 11.95 -25.60
C GLU A 15 -0.74 12.80 -24.42
N VAL A 16 -0.49 12.16 -23.27
CA VAL A 16 0.12 12.82 -22.11
C VAL A 16 1.58 13.07 -22.43
N LYS A 17 1.96 14.34 -22.62
CA LYS A 17 3.34 14.76 -22.93
C LYS A 17 4.22 14.75 -21.68
N HIS A 18 3.70 15.12 -20.53
CA HIS A 18 4.42 14.99 -19.26
C HIS A 18 3.50 14.61 -18.10
N VAL A 19 4.10 14.05 -17.07
CA VAL A 19 3.48 13.63 -15.82
C VAL A 19 4.36 14.12 -14.69
N ALA A 20 3.77 14.70 -13.65
CA ALA A 20 4.43 15.04 -12.41
C ALA A 20 3.59 14.54 -11.22
N MET A 21 4.21 13.78 -10.32
CA MET A 21 3.61 13.38 -9.05
C MET A 21 4.23 14.21 -7.93
N PHE A 22 3.36 14.80 -7.10
CA PHE A 22 3.76 15.81 -6.13
C PHE A 22 2.92 15.78 -4.86
N TYR A 23 3.50 16.22 -3.76
CA TYR A 23 2.81 16.38 -2.49
C TYR A 23 2.02 17.69 -2.43
N ASN A 24 1.06 17.80 -1.50
CA ASN A 24 0.28 19.04 -1.27
C ASN A 24 1.16 20.28 -1.01
N ASN A 25 2.40 20.10 -0.54
CA ASN A 25 3.37 21.18 -0.32
C ASN A 25 4.16 21.59 -1.58
N GLY A 26 3.92 20.95 -2.72
CA GLY A 26 4.60 21.22 -4.00
C GLY A 26 5.88 20.41 -4.21
N THR A 27 6.27 19.52 -3.31
CA THR A 27 7.44 18.66 -3.52
C THR A 27 7.14 17.62 -4.60
N ILE A 28 7.83 17.70 -5.74
CA ILE A 28 7.75 16.70 -6.82
C ILE A 28 8.64 15.51 -6.46
N PHE A 29 8.05 14.32 -6.36
CA PHE A 29 8.79 13.08 -6.06
C PHE A 29 8.96 12.17 -7.28
N GLN A 30 8.22 12.42 -8.37
CA GLN A 30 8.39 11.69 -9.63
C GLN A 30 7.92 12.54 -10.82
N THR A 31 8.66 12.54 -11.93
CA THR A 31 8.29 13.34 -13.11
C THR A 31 8.89 12.77 -14.40
N THR A 32 8.29 13.10 -15.54
CA THR A 32 8.81 12.82 -16.90
C THR A 32 9.35 14.07 -17.59
N PHE A 33 9.37 15.20 -16.89
CA PHE A 33 10.07 16.37 -17.39
C PHE A 33 11.59 16.16 -17.30
N GLU A 34 12.30 16.62 -18.32
CA GLU A 34 13.76 16.58 -18.38
C GLU A 34 14.37 17.73 -17.56
N GLN A 35 15.69 17.68 -17.29
CA GLN A 35 16.39 18.58 -16.36
C GLN A 35 16.42 20.06 -16.78
N GLU A 36 15.94 20.39 -17.99
CA GLU A 36 15.94 21.77 -18.51
C GLU A 36 14.86 22.66 -17.87
N ILE A 37 13.93 22.10 -17.09
CA ILE A 37 12.92 22.89 -16.39
C ILE A 37 13.15 22.95 -14.88
N ASN A 38 12.70 24.04 -14.25
CA ASN A 38 12.75 24.21 -12.81
C ASN A 38 11.67 23.37 -12.10
N ILE A 39 12.00 22.08 -11.84
CA ILE A 39 11.11 21.11 -11.18
C ILE A 39 10.59 21.60 -9.82
N PRO A 40 11.43 22.12 -8.89
CA PRO A 40 10.92 22.67 -7.63
C PRO A 40 9.86 23.77 -7.85
N LYS A 41 10.10 24.69 -8.79
CA LYS A 41 9.17 25.78 -9.07
C LYS A 41 7.87 25.30 -9.73
N LEU A 42 7.95 24.30 -10.61
CA LEU A 42 6.77 23.64 -11.17
C LEU A 42 5.87 23.09 -10.04
N GLY A 43 6.48 22.40 -9.09
CA GLY A 43 5.78 21.81 -7.96
C GLY A 43 5.13 22.84 -7.03
N GLU A 44 5.86 23.91 -6.71
CA GLU A 44 5.34 25.05 -5.95
C GLU A 44 4.09 25.66 -6.63
N ASN A 45 4.17 25.90 -7.94
CA ASN A 45 3.05 26.47 -8.70
C ASN A 45 1.84 25.53 -8.74
N LEU A 46 2.05 24.21 -8.88
CA LEU A 46 0.95 23.23 -8.83
C LEU A 46 0.28 23.21 -7.46
N ALA A 47 1.05 23.28 -6.37
CA ALA A 47 0.49 23.37 -5.02
C ALA A 47 -0.26 24.69 -4.79
N GLU A 48 0.22 25.79 -5.35
CA GLU A 48 -0.45 27.09 -5.27
C GLU A 48 -1.81 27.07 -5.98
N VAL A 49 -1.92 26.40 -7.13
CA VAL A 49 -3.22 26.17 -7.83
C VAL A 49 -4.19 25.41 -6.93
N LEU A 50 -3.75 24.34 -6.27
CA LEU A 50 -4.59 23.58 -5.33
C LEU A 50 -4.98 24.44 -4.13
N ASN A 51 -4.08 25.26 -3.60
CA ASN A 51 -4.36 26.17 -2.49
C ASN A 51 -5.39 27.24 -2.86
N HIS A 52 -5.31 27.81 -4.06
CA HIS A 52 -6.34 28.73 -4.56
C HIS A 52 -7.69 28.03 -4.72
N THR A 53 -7.69 26.80 -5.24
CA THR A 53 -8.92 26.00 -5.35
C THR A 53 -9.51 25.71 -3.96
N LYS A 54 -8.68 25.39 -2.96
CA LYS A 54 -9.10 25.20 -1.57
C LYS A 54 -9.77 26.45 -1.01
N LYS A 55 -9.17 27.63 -1.19
CA LYS A 55 -9.76 28.90 -0.76
C LYS A 55 -11.13 29.16 -1.40
N LEU A 56 -11.31 28.81 -2.68
CA LEU A 56 -12.61 28.92 -3.35
C LEU A 56 -13.65 28.01 -2.69
N TYR A 57 -13.29 26.78 -2.35
CA TYR A 57 -14.17 25.86 -1.62
C TYR A 57 -14.54 26.41 -0.24
N GLU A 58 -13.57 26.95 0.50
CA GLU A 58 -13.80 27.57 1.82
C GLU A 58 -14.78 28.75 1.72
N ILE A 59 -14.61 29.63 0.73
CA ILE A 59 -15.52 30.76 0.47
C ILE A 59 -16.93 30.27 0.14
N CYS A 60 -17.05 29.18 -0.61
CA CYS A 60 -18.32 28.56 -0.94
C CYS A 60 -18.90 27.66 0.17
N ASN A 61 -18.21 27.53 1.31
CA ASN A 61 -18.56 26.64 2.42
C ASN A 61 -18.68 25.15 1.99
N TYR A 62 -17.76 24.71 1.13
CA TYR A 62 -17.62 23.33 0.67
C TYR A 62 -16.36 22.66 1.24
N ASN A 63 -16.37 21.33 1.32
CA ASN A 63 -15.21 20.56 1.78
C ASN A 63 -14.25 20.24 0.62
N PHE A 64 -13.06 20.86 0.64
CA PHE A 64 -12.01 20.62 -0.36
C PHE A 64 -11.30 19.27 -0.21
N GLU A 65 -11.37 18.61 0.96
CA GLU A 65 -10.68 17.32 1.17
C GLU A 65 -11.14 16.24 0.18
N ASN A 66 -12.36 16.39 -0.35
CA ASN A 66 -13.00 15.48 -1.30
C ASN A 66 -12.87 15.93 -2.76
N TYR A 67 -11.97 16.86 -3.09
CA TYR A 67 -11.76 17.22 -4.49
C TYR A 67 -11.23 16.00 -5.26
N LYS A 68 -11.88 15.67 -6.38
CA LYS A 68 -11.45 14.56 -7.23
C LYS A 68 -10.37 15.00 -8.22
N LYS A 69 -10.58 16.19 -8.82
CA LYS A 69 -9.71 16.70 -9.88
C LYS A 69 -9.82 18.20 -10.07
N VAL A 70 -8.75 18.79 -10.59
CA VAL A 70 -8.70 20.15 -11.12
C VAL A 70 -8.25 20.07 -12.57
N VAL A 71 -8.96 20.75 -13.47
CA VAL A 71 -8.62 20.81 -14.89
C VAL A 71 -8.39 22.26 -15.26
N PHE A 72 -7.24 22.53 -15.88
CA PHE A 72 -6.89 23.83 -16.41
C PHE A 72 -6.56 23.68 -17.89
N GLU A 73 -7.16 24.52 -18.72
CA GLU A 73 -6.93 24.52 -20.16
C GLU A 73 -6.55 25.91 -20.64
N THR A 74 -5.51 25.98 -21.46
CA THR A 74 -5.10 27.16 -22.22
C THR A 74 -5.18 26.86 -23.72
N GLU A 75 -4.69 27.78 -24.54
CA GLU A 75 -4.53 27.58 -25.98
C GLU A 75 -3.47 26.50 -26.28
N ASP A 76 -2.33 26.53 -25.59
CA ASP A 76 -1.19 25.66 -25.90
C ASP A 76 -1.19 24.33 -25.14
N MET A 77 -1.86 24.27 -23.98
CA MET A 77 -1.74 23.13 -23.07
C MET A 77 -2.99 22.89 -22.24
N SER A 78 -3.08 21.67 -21.70
CA SER A 78 -4.06 21.32 -20.69
C SER A 78 -3.38 20.56 -19.57
N ILE A 79 -3.71 20.92 -18.33
CA ILE A 79 -3.24 20.24 -17.12
C ILE A 79 -4.43 19.63 -16.42
N ILE A 80 -4.30 18.36 -16.08
CA ILE A 80 -5.26 17.66 -15.22
C ILE A 80 -4.53 17.27 -13.95
N ILE A 81 -4.97 17.78 -12.81
CA ILE A 81 -4.48 17.39 -11.49
C ILE A 81 -5.51 16.44 -10.87
N LEU A 82 -5.09 15.22 -10.54
CA LEU A 82 -5.89 14.22 -9.86
C LEU A 82 -5.32 13.99 -8.46
N LYS A 83 -6.21 13.80 -7.48
CA LYS A 83 -5.82 13.40 -6.14
C LYS A 83 -5.50 11.90 -6.15
N LEU A 84 -4.32 11.52 -5.66
CA LEU A 84 -3.88 10.11 -5.54
C LEU A 84 -4.09 9.55 -4.14
N GLY A 85 -3.95 10.39 -3.11
CA GLY A 85 -4.12 10.04 -1.70
C GLY A 85 -4.34 11.29 -0.86
N GLU A 86 -4.23 11.19 0.46
CA GLU A 86 -4.45 12.34 1.35
C GLU A 86 -3.52 13.52 1.02
N ASP A 87 -2.23 13.21 0.83
CA ASP A 87 -1.18 14.20 0.63
C ASP A 87 -0.52 14.22 -0.75
N SER A 88 -0.98 13.39 -1.68
CA SER A 88 -0.33 13.22 -2.98
C SER A 88 -1.26 13.39 -4.17
N ASN A 89 -0.69 13.93 -5.24
CA ASN A 89 -1.40 14.32 -6.45
C ASN A 89 -0.59 13.94 -7.69
N ILE A 90 -1.28 13.76 -8.82
CA ILE A 90 -0.68 13.58 -10.14
C ILE A 90 -1.17 14.68 -11.08
N ALA A 91 -0.24 15.38 -11.71
CA ALA A 91 -0.49 16.34 -12.78
C ALA A 91 -0.13 15.70 -14.12
N LEU A 92 -1.08 15.72 -15.05
CA LEU A 92 -0.95 15.24 -16.42
C LEU A 92 -0.96 16.44 -17.35
N PHE A 93 0.07 16.53 -18.19
CA PHE A 93 0.27 17.64 -19.12
C PHE A 93 0.01 17.16 -20.54
N PHE A 94 -0.93 17.81 -21.21
CA PHE A 94 -1.28 17.58 -22.60
C PHE A 94 -0.88 18.82 -23.40
N ARG A 95 -0.37 18.61 -24.61
CA ARG A 95 -0.19 19.68 -25.58
C ARG A 95 -1.44 19.74 -26.45
N LYS A 96 -2.04 20.91 -26.61
CA LYS A 96 -3.12 21.08 -27.59
C LYS A 96 -2.46 21.13 -28.98
N GLU A 97 -2.63 20.07 -29.75
CA GLU A 97 -2.35 20.08 -31.19
C GLU A 97 -3.62 20.63 -31.88
N GLU A 98 -3.47 21.36 -33.00
CA GLU A 98 -4.47 22.27 -33.60
C GLU A 98 -5.86 21.66 -33.93
N GLU A 99 -6.07 20.35 -33.76
CA GLU A 99 -7.34 19.65 -34.03
C GLU A 99 -7.84 18.73 -32.89
N GLN A 100 -7.13 18.63 -31.75
CA GLN A 100 -7.56 17.83 -30.61
C GLN A 100 -8.08 18.72 -29.47
N GLU A 101 -9.34 19.16 -29.58
CA GLU A 101 -10.09 19.45 -28.37
C GLU A 101 -10.10 18.18 -27.50
N LEU A 102 -9.52 18.26 -26.31
CA LEU A 102 -9.66 17.23 -25.29
C LEU A 102 -11.13 17.16 -24.89
N LYS A 103 -11.92 16.38 -25.64
CA LYS A 103 -13.32 16.14 -25.30
C LYS A 103 -13.36 15.62 -23.86
N LEU A 104 -14.22 16.20 -23.02
CA LEU A 104 -14.40 15.79 -21.62
C LEU A 104 -14.60 14.27 -21.46
N THR A 105 -15.13 13.59 -22.49
CA THR A 105 -15.28 12.14 -22.56
C THR A 105 -13.94 11.39 -22.64
N THR A 106 -12.97 11.93 -23.38
CA THR A 106 -11.60 11.43 -23.48
C THR A 106 -10.87 11.62 -22.15
N ILE A 107 -11.01 12.79 -21.53
CA ILE A 107 -10.48 13.08 -20.18
C ILE A 107 -11.04 12.10 -19.15
N LYS A 108 -12.37 11.88 -19.13
CA LYS A 108 -13.00 10.92 -18.21
C LYS A 108 -12.42 9.51 -18.37
N ARG A 109 -12.25 9.05 -19.61
CA ARG A 109 -11.68 7.73 -19.91
C ARG A 109 -10.25 7.59 -19.39
N TYR A 110 -9.44 8.64 -19.54
CA TYR A 110 -8.07 8.67 -19.05
C TYR A 110 -8.00 8.64 -17.53
N ILE A 111 -8.89 9.37 -16.86
CA ILE A 111 -8.97 9.37 -15.41
C ILE A 111 -9.36 7.99 -14.90
N THR A 112 -10.40 7.37 -15.46
CA THR A 112 -10.82 6.01 -15.08
C THR A 112 -9.67 5.02 -15.26
N ARG A 113 -8.93 5.11 -16.37
CA ARG A 113 -7.79 4.22 -16.61
C ARG A 113 -6.62 4.46 -15.64
N ILE A 114 -6.42 5.70 -15.18
CA ILE A 114 -5.41 6.02 -14.17
C ILE A 114 -5.84 5.52 -12.79
N GLU A 115 -7.11 5.73 -12.43
CA GLU A 115 -7.71 5.19 -11.19
C GLU A 115 -7.54 3.67 -11.16
N GLU A 116 -7.89 2.95 -12.24
CA GLU A 116 -7.66 1.50 -12.36
C GLU A 116 -6.19 1.10 -12.15
N LEU A 117 -5.24 1.85 -12.73
CA LEU A 117 -3.81 1.57 -12.58
C LEU A 117 -3.30 1.82 -11.16
N ILE A 118 -3.87 2.80 -10.44
CA ILE A 118 -3.56 3.07 -9.04
C ILE A 118 -4.10 1.94 -8.16
N ASP A 119 -5.37 1.55 -8.39
CA ASP A 119 -6.03 0.50 -7.62
C ASP A 119 -5.34 -0.86 -7.81
N MET A 120 -4.86 -1.14 -9.02
CA MET A 120 -4.06 -2.34 -9.30
C MET A 120 -2.76 -2.37 -8.48
N ASP A 121 -2.04 -1.25 -8.40
CA ASP A 121 -0.80 -1.16 -7.62
C ASP A 121 -1.07 -1.29 -6.12
N GLU A 122 -2.17 -0.73 -5.60
CA GLU A 122 -2.58 -0.94 -4.19
C GLU A 122 -2.90 -2.41 -3.91
N ARG A 123 -3.63 -3.08 -4.81
CA ARG A 123 -3.93 -4.52 -4.67
C ARG A 123 -2.67 -5.37 -4.72
N GLU A 124 -1.74 -5.09 -5.62
CA GLU A 124 -0.47 -5.82 -5.73
C GLU A 124 0.35 -5.71 -4.43
N LEU A 125 0.35 -4.53 -3.80
CA LEU A 125 1.00 -4.31 -2.51
C LEU A 125 0.35 -5.13 -1.38
N ILE A 126 -0.99 -5.11 -1.30
CA ILE A 126 -1.71 -5.88 -0.28
C ILE A 126 -1.45 -7.39 -0.48
N ILE A 127 -1.39 -7.87 -1.73
CA ILE A 127 -1.06 -9.27 -2.03
C ILE A 127 0.36 -9.61 -1.56
N GLN A 128 1.35 -8.76 -1.83
CA GLN A 128 2.72 -8.97 -1.35
C GLN A 128 2.80 -9.01 0.18
N GLU A 129 2.05 -8.14 0.86
CA GLU A 129 1.97 -8.14 2.32
C GLU A 129 1.33 -9.42 2.87
N ILE A 130 0.28 -9.93 2.21
CA ILE A 130 -0.33 -11.23 2.55
C ILE A 130 0.71 -12.34 2.41
N ILE A 131 1.43 -12.41 1.28
CA ILE A 131 2.45 -13.45 1.03
C ILE A 131 3.53 -13.44 2.12
N ALA A 132 4.07 -12.26 2.45
CA ALA A 132 5.10 -12.14 3.48
C ALA A 132 4.60 -12.61 4.85
N ARG A 133 3.36 -12.29 5.22
CA ARG A 133 2.76 -12.74 6.48
C ARG A 133 2.44 -14.23 6.49
N GLU A 134 2.07 -14.82 5.35
CA GLU A 134 1.89 -16.27 5.21
C GLU A 134 3.23 -17.00 5.40
N GLU A 135 4.34 -16.47 4.88
CA GLU A 135 5.68 -17.00 5.13
C GLU A 135 6.06 -16.92 6.61
N GLU A 136 5.78 -15.80 7.28
CA GLU A 136 5.99 -15.68 8.73
C GLU A 136 5.17 -16.68 9.54
N ILE A 137 3.88 -16.87 9.20
CA ILE A 137 3.03 -17.89 9.85
C ILE A 137 3.60 -19.28 9.63
N LYS A 138 4.09 -19.58 8.42
CA LYS A 138 4.71 -20.87 8.12
C LYS A 138 5.92 -21.12 9.03
N HIS A 139 6.81 -20.14 9.18
CA HIS A 139 7.96 -20.26 10.09
C HIS A 139 7.55 -20.41 11.57
N LEU A 140 6.57 -19.65 12.04
CA LEU A 140 6.06 -19.78 13.41
C LEU A 140 5.46 -21.18 13.67
N ASN A 141 4.78 -21.76 12.67
CA ASN A 141 4.23 -23.11 12.75
C ASN A 141 5.32 -24.19 12.73
N GLU A 142 6.38 -24.00 11.93
CA GLU A 142 7.55 -24.88 11.93
C GLU A 142 8.21 -24.87 13.33
N GLU A 143 8.46 -23.70 13.90
CA GLU A 143 9.04 -23.55 15.25
C GLU A 143 8.11 -24.17 16.32
N HIS A 144 6.80 -23.98 16.21
CA HIS A 144 5.83 -24.59 17.11
C HIS A 144 5.87 -26.13 17.04
N TYR A 145 5.99 -26.70 15.84
CA TYR A 145 6.08 -28.15 15.65
C TYR A 145 7.37 -28.72 16.24
N GLU A 146 8.50 -28.05 16.04
CA GLU A 146 9.79 -28.42 16.65
C GLU A 146 9.72 -28.42 18.18
N LYS A 147 9.12 -27.38 18.78
CA LYS A 147 8.93 -27.31 20.24
C LYS A 147 8.01 -28.41 20.74
N LYS A 148 6.95 -28.73 20.00
CA LYS A 148 6.02 -29.81 20.35
C LYS A 148 6.70 -31.19 20.31
N ASP A 149 7.53 -31.45 19.31
CA ASP A 149 8.33 -32.68 19.22
C ASP A 149 9.33 -32.78 20.39
N LEU A 150 9.93 -31.66 20.80
CA LEU A 150 10.81 -31.61 21.97
C LEU A 150 10.05 -31.88 23.29
N ILE A 151 8.86 -31.30 23.45
CA ILE A 151 7.95 -31.56 24.58
C ILE A 151 7.61 -33.05 24.65
N GLU A 152 7.29 -33.68 23.51
CA GLU A 152 6.97 -35.11 23.46
C GLU A 152 8.18 -35.99 23.83
N LYS A 153 9.38 -35.67 23.33
CA LYS A 153 10.62 -36.37 23.68
C LYS A 153 10.92 -36.29 25.18
N LEU A 154 10.91 -35.07 25.74
CA LEU A 154 11.16 -34.85 27.17
C LEU A 154 10.07 -35.50 28.05
N GLY A 155 8.80 -35.46 27.61
CA GLY A 155 7.70 -36.13 28.29
C GLY A 155 7.83 -37.66 28.29
N ASN A 156 8.33 -38.24 27.20
CA ASN A 156 8.61 -39.67 27.09
C ASN A 156 9.84 -40.07 27.91
N GLU A 157 10.88 -39.23 27.98
CA GLU A 157 12.01 -39.43 28.89
C GLU A 157 11.54 -39.47 30.35
N ILE A 158 10.66 -38.55 30.79
CA ILE A 158 10.07 -38.60 32.13
C ILE A 158 9.32 -39.91 32.38
N LYS A 159 8.59 -40.45 31.40
CA LYS A 159 7.83 -41.72 31.53
C LYS A 159 8.71 -42.96 31.56
N TYR A 160 9.81 -42.98 30.81
CA TYR A 160 10.75 -44.11 30.79
C TYR A 160 11.64 -44.15 32.04
N ILE A 161 11.83 -43.00 32.69
CA ILE A 161 12.60 -42.85 33.91
C ILE A 161 11.67 -43.08 35.12
N GLU A 162 11.22 -44.32 35.31
CA GLU A 162 10.55 -44.77 36.54
C GLU A 162 11.50 -45.48 37.52
N GLU A 163 12.79 -45.67 37.19
CA GLU A 163 13.66 -46.58 37.97
C GLU A 163 14.97 -46.03 38.59
N GLY A 164 15.28 -44.72 38.60
CA GLY A 164 16.47 -44.29 39.38
C GLY A 164 17.07 -42.92 39.19
N ILE A 165 16.30 -41.84 39.31
CA ILE A 165 16.83 -40.47 39.22
C ILE A 165 16.58 -39.65 40.50
N LYS A 166 17.53 -38.75 40.79
CA LYS A 166 17.49 -37.78 41.91
C LYS A 166 16.37 -36.77 41.67
N GLU A 167 15.64 -36.42 42.72
CA GLU A 167 14.50 -35.48 42.67
C GLU A 167 14.80 -34.11 42.03
N GLY A 168 16.08 -33.71 42.00
CA GLY A 168 16.56 -32.49 41.34
C GLY A 168 16.39 -32.49 39.82
N ASP A 169 16.77 -33.58 39.14
CA ASP A 169 16.74 -33.67 37.68
C ASP A 169 15.29 -33.71 37.17
N LYS A 170 14.38 -34.33 37.93
CA LYS A 170 12.94 -34.34 37.64
C LYS A 170 12.33 -32.93 37.70
N LYS A 171 12.76 -32.09 38.67
CA LYS A 171 12.32 -30.70 38.78
C LYS A 171 12.84 -29.85 37.63
N GLU A 172 14.07 -30.10 37.17
CA GLU A 172 14.67 -29.37 36.05
C GLU A 172 13.96 -29.67 34.73
N ILE A 173 13.70 -30.95 34.41
CA ILE A 173 12.97 -31.32 33.20
C ILE A 173 11.52 -30.82 33.24
N THR A 174 10.86 -30.86 34.41
CA THR A 174 9.50 -30.32 34.57
C THR A 174 9.47 -28.81 34.32
N LYS A 175 10.50 -28.07 34.75
CA LYS A 175 10.62 -26.65 34.48
C LYS A 175 10.80 -26.39 32.98
N GLN A 176 11.68 -27.14 32.32
CA GLN A 176 11.90 -27.02 30.87
C GLN A 176 10.63 -27.31 30.07
N LEU A 177 9.84 -28.32 30.47
CA LEU A 177 8.54 -28.60 29.84
C LEU A 177 7.56 -27.44 29.98
N ASN A 178 7.44 -26.86 31.18
CA ASN A 178 6.56 -25.71 31.40
C ASN A 178 6.99 -24.47 30.59
N ASP A 179 8.30 -24.23 30.49
CA ASP A 179 8.85 -23.13 29.71
C ASP A 179 8.57 -23.33 28.21
N LEU A 180 8.78 -24.55 27.69
CA LEU A 180 8.47 -24.91 26.30
C LEU A 180 6.97 -24.84 25.98
N ASP A 181 6.10 -25.30 26.88
CA ASP A 181 4.64 -25.20 26.73
C ASP A 181 4.20 -23.73 26.66
N LEU A 182 4.78 -22.86 27.49
CA LEU A 182 4.49 -21.42 27.46
C LEU A 182 4.95 -20.78 26.15
N GLU A 183 6.15 -21.10 25.69
CA GLU A 183 6.67 -20.62 24.41
C GLU A 183 5.82 -21.10 23.23
N SER A 184 5.43 -22.37 23.25
CA SER A 184 4.56 -23.01 22.26
C SER A 184 3.19 -22.34 22.18
N ALA A 185 2.58 -22.03 23.33
CA ALA A 185 1.33 -21.28 23.41
C ALA A 185 1.47 -19.83 22.90
N ASN A 186 2.63 -19.19 23.13
CA ASN A 186 2.90 -17.85 22.62
C ASN A 186 3.08 -17.82 21.10
N LEU A 187 3.69 -18.84 20.50
CA LEU A 187 3.78 -18.98 19.04
C LEU A 187 2.39 -19.11 18.42
N LEU A 188 1.51 -19.94 18.99
CA LEU A 188 0.12 -20.08 18.53
C LEU A 188 -0.66 -18.76 18.59
N ARG A 189 -0.52 -17.99 19.67
CA ARG A 189 -1.16 -16.66 19.77
C ARG A 189 -0.67 -15.70 18.70
N GLN A 190 0.62 -15.76 18.34
CA GLN A 190 1.17 -14.94 17.25
C GLN A 190 0.62 -15.37 15.89
N VAL A 191 0.49 -16.68 15.65
CA VAL A 191 -0.14 -17.23 14.45
C VAL A 191 -1.59 -16.79 14.33
N GLU A 192 -2.39 -16.90 15.41
CA GLU A 192 -3.78 -16.46 15.44
C GLU A 192 -3.91 -14.97 15.11
N LYS A 193 -3.08 -14.13 15.75
CA LYS A 193 -3.06 -12.69 15.49
C LYS A 193 -2.75 -12.39 14.02
N LYS A 194 -1.69 -12.96 13.47
CA LYS A 194 -1.30 -12.73 12.06
C LYS A 194 -2.34 -13.27 11.08
N THR A 195 -2.99 -14.38 11.41
CA THR A 195 -4.09 -14.94 10.61
C THR A 195 -5.27 -13.98 10.55
N LEU A 196 -5.66 -13.40 11.69
CA LEU A 196 -6.71 -12.38 11.74
C LEU A 196 -6.36 -11.16 10.89
N GLU A 197 -5.11 -10.70 10.94
CA GLU A 197 -4.67 -9.57 10.14
C GLU A 197 -4.68 -9.89 8.63
N ILE A 198 -4.33 -11.11 8.22
CA ILE A 198 -4.46 -11.57 6.81
C ILE A 198 -5.93 -11.54 6.36
N GLU A 199 -6.86 -12.03 7.18
CA GLU A 199 -8.29 -12.00 6.84
C GLU A 199 -8.81 -10.58 6.69
N GLN A 200 -8.35 -9.63 7.52
CA GLN A 200 -8.67 -8.21 7.35
C GLN A 200 -8.13 -7.64 6.03
N LEU A 201 -6.91 -8.03 5.62
CA LEU A 201 -6.33 -7.62 4.33
C LEU A 201 -7.11 -8.20 3.14
N LYS A 202 -7.52 -9.47 3.22
CA LYS A 202 -8.37 -10.10 2.20
C LYS A 202 -9.74 -9.43 2.08
N GLU A 203 -10.38 -9.11 3.20
CA GLU A 203 -11.64 -8.35 3.20
C GLU A 203 -11.49 -6.98 2.55
N LYS A 204 -10.33 -6.31 2.74
CA LYS A 204 -10.05 -5.01 2.13
C LYS A 204 -10.02 -5.11 0.60
N ILE A 205 -9.45 -6.18 0.04
CA ILE A 205 -9.44 -6.48 -1.40
C ILE A 205 -10.87 -6.77 -1.93
N GLU A 206 -11.65 -7.57 -1.20
CA GLU A 206 -13.02 -7.89 -1.64
C GLU A 206 -13.96 -6.68 -1.63
N LYS A 207 -13.82 -5.79 -0.65
CA LYS A 207 -14.63 -4.57 -0.53
C LYS A 207 -14.34 -3.59 -1.66
N THR A 208 -13.08 -3.45 -2.08
CA THR A 208 -12.73 -2.65 -3.27
C THR A 208 -13.34 -3.26 -4.53
N HIS A 209 -13.35 -4.60 -4.66
CA HIS A 209 -13.90 -5.26 -5.85
C HIS A 209 -15.44 -5.16 -6.01
N LYS A 210 -16.19 -4.98 -4.91
CA LYS A 210 -17.66 -4.82 -4.94
C LYS A 210 -18.13 -3.38 -5.23
N GLN A 211 -17.27 -2.37 -5.06
CA GLN A 211 -17.61 -0.98 -5.41
C GLN A 211 -17.44 -0.70 -6.92
N ASP A 212 -16.71 -1.57 -7.63
CA ASP A 212 -16.42 -1.46 -9.07
C ASP A 212 -17.45 -2.19 -9.98
N LYS A 213 -18.52 -2.78 -9.42
CA LYS A 213 -19.61 -3.46 -10.16
C LYS A 213 -20.92 -2.71 -10.01
#